data_AF-A0AB33KXJ7-F1
#
_entry.id   AF-A0AB33KXJ7-F1
#
_cell.length_a   1.000
_cell.length_b   1.000
_cell.length_c   1.000
_cell.angle_alpha   90.00
_cell.angle_beta   90.00
_cell.angle_gamma   90.00
#
_symmetry.space_group_name_H-M   'P 1'
#
loop_
_entity.id
_entity.type
_entity.pdbx_description
1 polymer ?
#
loop_
_entity_poly.entity_id
_entity_poly.type
_entity_poly.pdbx_seq_one_letter_code
_entity_poly.pdbx_strand_id
1 'polypeptide(L)'
;MTERKPPGVSFESWVDRQIHEAEQRGDFTALPGFGKPIAGLERPYDETWWIKQKMQREGVSMLPPALALRKEAEDVPAAVSAARTEAEVRRILAEVNEKIEQAIRRPPEGPPLGLKPFDVDGTVRRWREERRPA
;
A
#
# COMPACT_ATOMS: atom_id res chain seq x y z
N MET A 1 16.47 22.14 8.33
CA MET A 1 17.89 22.07 8.73
C MET A 1 17.97 22.51 10.18
N THR A 2 18.37 21.66 11.11
CA THR A 2 18.60 22.07 12.50
C THR A 2 19.95 22.75 12.61
N GLU A 3 20.01 23.91 13.25
CA GLU A 3 21.27 24.60 13.53
C GLU A 3 22.13 23.74 14.48
N ARG A 4 23.45 23.99 14.53
CA ARG A 4 24.33 23.32 15.50
C ARG A 4 24.47 24.14 16.77
N LYS A 5 24.70 23.48 17.90
CA LYS A 5 24.98 24.13 19.19
C LYS A 5 26.16 25.10 19.08
N PRO A 6 26.02 26.37 19.47
CA PRO A 6 27.14 27.30 19.58
C PRO A 6 28.13 26.89 20.69
N PRO A 7 29.43 27.19 20.55
CA PRO A 7 30.40 27.01 21.63
C PRO A 7 30.04 27.94 22.82
N GLY A 8 30.26 27.46 24.05
CA GLY A 8 29.97 28.22 25.28
C GLY A 8 28.53 28.13 25.82
N VAL A 9 27.60 27.51 25.09
CA VAL A 9 26.22 27.28 25.55
C VAL A 9 26.07 25.84 26.05
N SER A 10 25.34 25.61 27.15
CA SER A 10 25.04 24.25 27.61
C SER A 10 24.11 23.54 26.62
N PHE A 11 24.14 22.21 26.57
CA PHE A 11 23.29 21.45 25.65
C PHE A 11 21.81 21.66 25.97
N GLU A 12 21.45 21.62 27.26
CA GLU A 12 20.11 21.89 27.79
C GLU A 12 19.59 23.27 27.35
N SER A 13 20.35 24.35 27.63
CA SER A 13 19.96 25.72 27.26
C SER A 13 19.79 25.92 25.74
N TRP A 14 20.59 25.22 24.94
CA TRP A 14 20.46 25.28 23.49
C TRP A 14 19.25 24.50 22.97
N VAL A 15 18.97 23.31 23.51
CA VAL A 15 17.78 22.51 23.15
C VAL A 15 16.50 23.25 23.55
N ASP A 16 16.44 23.82 24.75
CA ASP A 16 15.29 24.58 25.22
C ASP A 16 15.00 25.78 24.32
N ARG A 17 16.05 26.49 23.88
CA ARG A 17 15.90 27.60 22.92
C ARG A 17 15.31 27.12 21.60
N GLN A 18 15.77 25.99 21.06
CA GLN A 18 15.24 25.42 19.83
C GLN A 18 13.78 24.99 19.96
N ILE A 19 13.39 24.40 21.10
CA ILE A 19 11.99 24.02 21.38
C ILE A 19 11.11 25.28 21.43
N HIS A 20 11.54 26.32 22.15
CA HIS A 20 10.77 27.55 22.28
C HIS A 20 10.61 28.29 20.95
N GLU A 21 11.68 28.38 20.16
CA GLU A 21 11.63 28.95 18.81
C GLU A 21 10.68 28.16 17.90
N ALA A 22 10.69 26.82 17.96
CA ALA A 22 9.76 25.97 17.20
C ALA A 22 8.30 26.15 17.64
N GLU A 23 8.04 26.32 18.95
CA GLU A 23 6.72 26.63 19.48
C GLU A 23 6.21 27.99 18.99
N GLN A 24 7.05 29.05 19.05
CA GLN A 24 6.70 30.38 18.55
C GLN A 24 6.38 30.38 17.05
N ARG A 25 7.07 29.56 16.25
CA ARG A 25 6.78 29.38 14.82
C ARG A 25 5.51 28.58 14.55
N GLY A 26 4.94 27.93 15.56
CA GLY A 26 3.80 27.04 15.41
C GLY A 26 4.16 25.69 14.78
N ASP A 27 5.43 25.28 14.82
CA ASP A 27 5.89 24.01 14.23
C ASP A 27 5.14 22.82 14.86
N PHE A 28 4.75 22.92 16.14
CA PHE A 28 3.94 21.91 16.84
C PHE A 28 2.44 21.98 16.51
N THR A 29 1.88 23.17 16.32
CA THR A 29 0.45 23.35 16.02
C THR A 29 0.13 23.01 14.57
N ALA A 30 1.11 23.08 13.68
CA ALA A 30 1.02 22.68 12.28
C ALA A 30 1.14 21.15 12.05
N LEU A 31 1.42 20.36 13.10
CA LEU A 31 1.62 18.91 12.95
C LEU A 31 0.31 18.20 12.55
N PRO A 32 0.39 17.18 11.66
CA PRO A 32 -0.75 16.35 11.32
C PRO A 32 -1.19 15.53 12.54
N GLY A 33 -2.22 16.03 13.23
CA GLY A 33 -2.72 15.42 14.47
C GLY A 33 -2.89 16.39 15.62
N PHE A 34 -2.40 17.64 15.51
CA PHE A 34 -2.59 18.63 16.56
C PHE A 34 -4.09 18.85 16.85
N GLY A 35 -4.47 18.71 18.12
CA GLY A 35 -5.87 18.81 18.57
C GLY A 35 -6.80 17.68 18.13
N LYS A 36 -6.31 16.66 17.40
CA LYS A 36 -7.12 15.52 16.96
C LYS A 36 -6.99 14.35 17.96
N PRO A 37 -8.02 13.52 18.11
CA PRO A 37 -7.91 12.28 18.88
C PRO A 37 -6.79 11.38 18.35
N ILE A 38 -6.16 10.62 19.25
CA ILE A 38 -5.14 9.64 18.86
C ILE A 38 -5.82 8.54 18.03
N ALA A 39 -5.36 8.38 16.78
CA ALA A 39 -5.93 7.39 15.88
C ALA A 39 -5.72 5.97 16.43
N GLY A 40 -6.81 5.22 16.56
CA GLY A 40 -6.78 3.83 17.01
C GLY A 40 -6.69 3.62 18.52
N LEU A 41 -6.87 4.67 19.34
CA LEU A 41 -6.82 4.58 20.81
C LEU A 41 -7.86 3.60 21.40
N GLU A 42 -9.00 3.44 20.72
CA GLU A 42 -10.07 2.51 21.15
C GLU A 42 -9.81 1.05 20.75
N ARG A 43 -8.75 0.77 19.99
CA ARG A 43 -8.44 -0.60 19.57
C ARG A 43 -7.75 -1.34 20.71
N PRO A 44 -7.97 -2.67 20.85
CA PRO A 44 -7.18 -3.49 21.75
C PRO A 44 -5.68 -3.29 21.50
N TYR A 45 -4.90 -3.23 22.56
CA TYR A 45 -3.45 -3.10 22.45
C TYR A 45 -2.86 -4.30 21.71
N ASP A 46 -2.00 -4.02 20.74
CA ASP A 46 -1.31 -4.99 19.91
C ASP A 46 0.17 -4.64 19.93
N GLU A 47 1.04 -5.52 20.42
CA GLU A 47 2.49 -5.28 20.53
C GLU A 47 3.15 -4.89 19.20
N THR A 48 2.55 -5.31 18.08
CA THR A 48 3.01 -5.05 16.71
C THR A 48 2.32 -3.86 16.03
N TRP A 49 1.55 -3.04 16.77
CA TRP A 49 0.75 -1.93 16.21
C TRP A 49 1.57 -0.98 15.33
N TRP A 50 2.78 -0.60 15.78
CA TRP A 50 3.64 0.35 15.06
C TRP A 50 4.28 -0.28 13.82
N ILE A 51 4.53 -1.59 13.84
CA ILE A 51 5.01 -2.36 12.68
C ILE A 51 3.93 -2.37 11.61
N LYS A 52 2.70 -2.73 11.99
CA LYS A 52 1.54 -2.75 11.09
C LYS A 52 1.26 -1.37 10.50
N GLN A 53 1.32 -0.32 11.32
CA GLN A 53 1.15 1.05 10.86
C GLN A 53 2.26 1.48 9.89
N LYS A 54 3.52 1.12 10.17
CA LYS A 54 4.65 1.40 9.28
C LYS A 54 4.51 0.63 7.97
N MET A 55 4.19 -0.66 8.01
CA MET A 55 3.93 -1.48 6.83
C MET A 55 2.85 -0.85 5.95
N GLN A 56 1.71 -0.45 6.54
CA GLN A 56 0.65 0.23 5.82
C GLN A 56 1.12 1.55 5.19
N ARG A 57 1.87 2.37 5.94
CA ARG A 57 2.36 3.67 5.46
C ARG A 57 3.35 3.53 4.31
N GLU A 58 4.23 2.54 4.37
CA GLU A 58 5.24 2.29 3.34
C GLU A 58 4.72 1.37 2.21
N GLY A 59 3.45 0.94 2.26
CA GLY A 59 2.87 0.01 1.28
C GLY A 59 3.51 -1.39 1.28
N VAL A 60 4.15 -1.78 2.39
CA VAL A 60 4.83 -3.07 2.54
C VAL A 60 3.82 -4.12 2.99
N SER A 61 3.73 -5.21 2.25
CA SER A 61 2.88 -6.36 2.59
C SER A 61 3.69 -7.64 2.53
N MET A 62 3.56 -8.49 3.55
CA MET A 62 4.17 -9.83 3.60
C MET A 62 3.05 -10.87 3.49
N LEU A 63 2.41 -10.93 2.32
CA LEU A 63 1.41 -11.96 2.06
C LEU A 63 2.10 -13.29 1.80
N PRO A 64 1.62 -14.41 2.38
CA PRO A 64 1.94 -15.74 1.89
C PRO A 64 1.69 -15.83 0.38
N PRO A 65 2.44 -16.66 -0.37
CA PRO A 65 2.35 -16.67 -1.83
C PRO A 65 0.93 -16.90 -2.36
N ALA A 66 0.13 -17.73 -1.69
CA ALA A 66 -1.28 -17.94 -2.04
C ALA A 66 -2.14 -16.67 -1.91
N LEU A 67 -1.93 -15.87 -0.85
CA LEU A 67 -2.65 -14.61 -0.66
C LEU A 67 -2.13 -13.50 -1.58
N ALA A 68 -0.84 -13.49 -1.89
CA ALA A 68 -0.26 -12.57 -2.87
C ALA A 68 -0.89 -12.78 -4.26
N LEU A 69 -1.02 -14.04 -4.70
CA LEU A 69 -1.64 -14.36 -5.98
C LEU A 69 -3.15 -14.05 -6.02
N ARG A 70 -3.86 -14.23 -4.89
CA ARG A 70 -5.26 -13.79 -4.78
C ARG A 70 -5.40 -12.27 -4.88
N LYS A 71 -4.51 -11.52 -4.23
CA LYS A 71 -4.50 -10.06 -4.31
C LYS A 71 -4.22 -9.60 -5.74
N GLU A 72 -3.27 -10.23 -6.42
CA GLU A 72 -2.98 -9.96 -7.83
C GLU A 72 -4.20 -10.22 -8.72
N ALA A 73 -4.88 -11.36 -8.53
CA ALA A 73 -6.12 -11.67 -9.25
C ALA A 73 -7.27 -10.67 -8.93
N GLU A 74 -7.34 -10.15 -7.71
CA GLU A 74 -8.31 -9.12 -7.31
C GLU A 74 -8.03 -7.78 -8.00
N ASP A 75 -6.77 -7.45 -8.31
CA ASP A 75 -6.38 -6.21 -8.98
C ASP A 75 -6.57 -6.25 -10.51
N VAL A 76 -6.71 -7.45 -11.10
CA VAL A 76 -6.87 -7.64 -12.55
C VAL A 76 -8.00 -6.79 -13.16
N PRO A 77 -9.22 -6.74 -12.60
CA PRO A 77 -10.31 -5.95 -13.20
C PRO A 77 -9.97 -4.46 -13.30
N ALA A 78 -9.31 -3.89 -12.29
CA ALA A 78 -8.87 -2.49 -12.31
C ALA A 78 -7.77 -2.27 -13.37
N ALA A 79 -6.80 -3.19 -13.46
CA ALA A 79 -5.73 -3.13 -14.46
C ALA A 79 -6.28 -3.24 -15.90
N VAL A 80 -7.20 -4.18 -16.16
CA VAL A 80 -7.91 -4.33 -17.44
C VAL A 80 -8.69 -3.07 -17.79
N SER A 81 -9.38 -2.48 -16.81
CA SER A 81 -10.12 -1.23 -16.98
C SER A 81 -9.21 -0.04 -17.31
N ALA A 82 -7.97 -0.02 -16.82
CA ALA A 82 -6.99 1.02 -17.13
C ALA A 82 -6.24 0.79 -18.45
N ALA A 83 -6.23 -0.44 -18.97
CA ALA A 83 -5.51 -0.79 -20.20
C ALA A 83 -6.01 0.02 -21.40
N ARG A 84 -5.06 0.44 -22.26
CA ARG A 84 -5.33 1.27 -23.44
C ARG A 84 -5.50 0.45 -24.71
N THR A 85 -4.96 -0.76 -24.73
CA THR A 85 -4.98 -1.63 -25.90
C THR A 85 -5.43 -3.03 -25.53
N GLU A 86 -6.02 -3.75 -26.49
CA GLU A 86 -6.35 -5.15 -26.27
C GLU A 86 -5.11 -6.03 -26.02
N ALA A 87 -4.00 -5.73 -26.70
CA ALA A 87 -2.76 -6.47 -26.50
C ALA A 87 -2.29 -6.39 -25.04
N GLU A 88 -2.51 -5.23 -24.38
CA GLU A 88 -2.24 -5.04 -22.96
C GLU A 88 -3.21 -5.84 -22.09
N VAL A 89 -4.51 -5.83 -22.39
CA VAL A 89 -5.50 -6.67 -21.68
C VAL A 89 -5.14 -8.16 -21.77
N ARG A 90 -4.83 -8.65 -22.97
CA ARG A 90 -4.44 -10.05 -23.18
C ARG A 90 -3.17 -10.40 -22.40
N ARG A 91 -2.20 -9.49 -22.36
CA ARG A 91 -0.95 -9.68 -21.61
C ARG A 91 -1.21 -9.77 -20.10
N ILE A 92 -1.94 -8.82 -19.52
CA ILE A 92 -2.28 -8.80 -18.09
C ILE A 92 -2.95 -10.12 -17.69
N LEU A 93 -3.95 -10.56 -18.47
CA LEU A 93 -4.68 -11.80 -18.19
C LEU A 93 -3.80 -13.05 -18.36
N ALA A 94 -2.94 -13.08 -19.37
CA ALA A 94 -2.04 -14.21 -19.62
C ALA A 94 -1.01 -14.39 -18.50
N GLU A 95 -0.39 -13.29 -18.04
CA GLU A 95 0.60 -13.32 -16.96
C GLU A 95 0.00 -13.84 -15.65
N VAL A 96 -1.21 -13.37 -15.29
CA VAL A 96 -1.89 -13.85 -14.07
C VAL A 96 -2.39 -15.28 -14.24
N ASN A 97 -2.91 -15.65 -15.42
CA ASN A 97 -3.32 -17.04 -15.69
C ASN A 97 -2.15 -18.02 -15.60
N GLU A 98 -0.98 -17.66 -16.11
CA GLU A 98 0.21 -18.50 -16.00
C GLU A 98 0.56 -18.77 -14.52
N LYS A 99 0.55 -17.73 -13.69
CA LYS A 99 0.77 -17.87 -12.23
C LYS A 99 -0.30 -18.73 -11.56
N ILE A 100 -1.58 -18.54 -11.91
CA ILE A 100 -2.69 -19.34 -11.40
C ILE A 100 -2.50 -20.81 -11.78
N GLU A 101 -2.19 -21.11 -13.04
CA GLU A 101 -1.97 -22.48 -13.49
C GLU A 101 -0.78 -23.13 -12.80
N GLN A 102 0.33 -22.41 -12.64
CA GLN A 102 1.49 -22.91 -11.90
C GLN A 102 1.12 -23.21 -10.45
N ALA A 103 0.38 -22.32 -9.78
CA ALA A 103 -0.07 -22.51 -8.40
C ALA A 103 -1.11 -23.63 -8.26
N ILE A 104 -1.93 -23.89 -9.28
CA ILE A 104 -2.85 -25.05 -9.29
C ILE A 104 -2.05 -26.35 -9.44
N ARG A 105 -1.06 -26.39 -10.34
CA ARG A 105 -0.21 -27.58 -10.55
C ARG A 105 0.71 -27.86 -9.36
N ARG A 106 1.18 -26.82 -8.67
CA ARG A 106 2.06 -26.88 -7.50
C ARG A 106 1.56 -25.90 -6.44
N PRO A 107 0.61 -26.34 -5.59
CA PRO A 107 0.04 -25.49 -4.55
C PRO A 107 1.14 -24.91 -3.63
N PRO A 108 1.26 -23.57 -3.52
CA PRO A 108 2.18 -22.96 -2.58
C PRO A 108 1.70 -23.15 -1.14
N GLU A 109 2.60 -22.96 -0.18
CA GLU A 109 2.25 -22.96 1.23
C GLU A 109 1.19 -21.89 1.55
N GLY A 110 0.15 -22.29 2.29
CA GLY A 110 -0.91 -21.41 2.76
C GLY A 110 -2.33 -21.95 2.54
N PRO A 111 -3.34 -21.08 2.71
CA PRO A 111 -4.75 -21.44 2.49
C PRO A 111 -5.02 -21.87 1.04
N PRO A 112 -6.05 -22.72 0.78
CA PRO A 112 -6.35 -23.22 -0.55
C PRO A 112 -6.56 -22.09 -1.57
N LEU A 113 -5.87 -22.08 -2.71
CA LEU A 113 -5.83 -20.92 -3.63
C LEU A 113 -7.21 -20.35 -4.00
N GLY A 114 -8.18 -21.21 -4.36
CA GLY A 114 -9.56 -20.80 -4.67
C GLY A 114 -9.71 -19.95 -5.94
N LEU A 115 -8.69 -19.89 -6.80
CA LEU A 115 -8.70 -19.14 -8.05
C LEU A 115 -8.94 -20.06 -9.25
N LYS A 116 -9.50 -19.48 -10.31
CA LYS A 116 -9.60 -20.09 -11.65
C LYS A 116 -8.97 -19.14 -12.67
N PRO A 117 -8.33 -19.66 -13.74
CA PRO A 117 -7.87 -18.82 -14.83
C PRO A 117 -9.00 -17.96 -15.41
N PHE A 118 -8.69 -16.73 -15.75
CA PHE A 118 -9.59 -15.79 -16.41
C PHE A 118 -9.85 -16.22 -17.86
N ASP A 119 -11.10 -16.05 -18.31
CA ASP A 119 -11.46 -16.13 -19.73
C ASP A 119 -10.92 -14.89 -20.47
N VAL A 120 -9.81 -15.08 -21.19
CA VAL A 120 -9.14 -13.99 -21.91
C VAL A 120 -10.04 -13.41 -23.00
N ASP A 121 -10.64 -14.26 -23.84
CA ASP A 121 -11.43 -13.80 -24.97
C ASP A 121 -12.78 -13.24 -24.54
N GLY A 122 -13.38 -13.77 -23.47
CA GLY A 122 -14.57 -13.19 -22.84
C GLY A 122 -14.31 -11.80 -22.26
N THR A 123 -13.20 -11.65 -21.52
CA THR A 123 -12.82 -10.36 -20.91
C THR A 123 -12.49 -9.32 -21.96
N VAL A 124 -11.73 -9.68 -23.00
CA VAL A 124 -11.39 -8.77 -24.10
C VAL A 124 -12.64 -8.30 -24.84
N ARG A 125 -13.61 -9.20 -25.09
CA ARG A 125 -14.89 -8.82 -25.73
C ARG A 125 -15.62 -7.76 -24.92
N ARG A 126 -15.80 -7.98 -23.62
CA ARG A 126 -16.43 -7.02 -22.71
C ARG A 126 -15.69 -5.68 -22.67
N TRP A 127 -14.37 -5.72 -22.56
CA TRP A 127 -13.53 -4.52 -22.55
C TRP A 127 -13.67 -3.68 -23.83
N ARG A 128 -13.78 -4.33 -25.00
CA ARG A 128 -14.03 -3.64 -26.28
C ARG A 128 -15.43 -3.02 -26.33
N GLU A 129 -16.44 -3.73 -25.84
CA GLU A 129 -17.83 -3.26 -25.81
C GLU A 129 -17.98 -2.01 -24.94
N GLU A 130 -17.37 -1.98 -23.75
CA GLU A 130 -17.38 -0.83 -22.83
C GLU A 130 -16.70 0.42 -23.40
N ARG A 131 -15.82 0.25 -24.40
CA ARG A 131 -15.04 1.33 -25.04
C ARG A 131 -15.59 1.76 -26.40
N ARG A 132 -16.61 1.08 -26.92
CA ARG A 132 -17.20 1.48 -28.19
C ARG A 132 -17.98 2.78 -27.97
N PRO A 133 -17.67 3.87 -28.68
CA PRO A 133 -18.51 5.06 -28.63
C PRO A 133 -19.92 4.69 -29.15
N ALA A 134 -20.94 5.25 -28.49
CA ALA A 134 -22.34 5.09 -28.87
C ALA A 134 -22.64 5.59 -30.28
#